data_AF-A0A7C6FBE5-F1
#
_entry.id   AF-A0A7C6FBE5-F1
#
_cell.length_a   1.000
_cell.length_b   1.000
_cell.length_c   1.000
_cell.angle_alpha   90.00
_cell.angle_beta   90.00
_cell.angle_gamma   90.00
#
_symmetry.space_group_name_H-M   'P 1'
#
loop_
_entity.id
_entity.type
_entity.pdbx_description
1 polymer ?
#
loop_
_entity_poly.entity_id
_entity_poly.type
_entity_poly.pdbx_seq_one_letter_code
_entity_poly.pdbx_strand_id
1 'polypeptide(L)'
;MLDLNPGLMLFVLVVFFSLLYFLNTMLYQPLLKFMDDRDATIANDLKNAEEMADNSSDLNAKADTILAEAKADANAIREKATSEAKALAESKIESKVKELEVSSAAYLAELEADQKALKASLIAEIPAFKETLQSKLSSL
;
A
#
# COMPACT_ATOMS: atom_id res chain seq x y z
N MET A 1 -74.52 -33.60 56.61
CA MET A 1 -75.33 -33.85 55.41
C MET A 1 -74.74 -33.00 54.31
N LEU A 2 -74.22 -33.63 53.25
CA LEU A 2 -73.86 -32.91 52.03
C LEU A 2 -75.19 -32.64 51.32
N ASP A 3 -75.81 -31.49 51.59
CA ASP A 3 -76.94 -31.05 50.78
C ASP A 3 -76.39 -30.62 49.43
N LEU A 4 -76.35 -31.58 48.49
CA LEU A 4 -76.09 -31.28 47.09
C LEU A 4 -77.25 -30.42 46.60
N ASN A 5 -77.00 -29.12 46.48
CA ASN A 5 -77.89 -28.20 45.80
C ASN A 5 -77.43 -28.04 44.34
N PRO A 6 -78.13 -28.64 43.35
CA PRO A 6 -77.72 -28.57 41.96
C PRO A 6 -77.66 -27.14 41.42
N GLY A 7 -78.47 -26.22 41.95
CA GLY A 7 -78.46 -24.81 41.57
C GLY A 7 -77.18 -24.10 42.02
N LEU A 8 -76.71 -24.36 43.24
CA LEU A 8 -75.47 -23.79 43.76
C LEU A 8 -74.25 -24.33 43.00
N MET A 9 -74.27 -25.62 42.66
CA MET A 9 -73.22 -26.24 41.84
C MET A 9 -73.14 -25.63 40.44
N LEU A 10 -74.29 -25.40 39.78
CA LEU A 10 -74.33 -24.71 38.48
C LEU A 10 -73.82 -23.27 38.58
N PHE A 11 -74.20 -22.54 39.63
CA PHE A 11 -73.71 -21.17 39.83
C PHE A 11 -72.19 -21.11 40.01
N VAL A 12 -71.62 -21.99 40.84
CA VAL A 12 -70.17 -22.08 41.04
C VAL A 12 -69.45 -22.46 39.73
N LEU A 13 -70.01 -23.37 38.93
CA LEU A 13 -69.46 -23.70 37.61
C LEU A 13 -69.44 -22.51 36.67
N VAL A 14 -70.54 -21.74 36.61
CA VAL A 14 -70.59 -20.53 35.78
C VAL A 14 -69.53 -19.52 36.21
N VAL A 15 -69.42 -19.25 37.53
CA VAL A 15 -68.40 -18.33 38.07
C VAL A 15 -66.99 -18.84 37.77
N PHE A 16 -66.73 -20.14 37.91
CA PHE A 16 -65.43 -20.74 37.63
C PHE A 16 -65.04 -20.59 36.15
N PHE A 17 -65.94 -20.91 35.22
CA PHE A 17 -65.68 -20.74 33.79
C PHE A 17 -65.55 -19.27 33.38
N SER A 18 -66.35 -18.37 33.96
CA SER A 18 -66.20 -16.93 33.75
C SER A 18 -64.83 -16.43 34.25
N LEU A 19 -64.36 -16.89 35.40
CA LEU A 19 -63.04 -16.56 35.94
C LEU A 19 -61.92 -17.10 35.05
N LEU A 20 -62.01 -18.36 34.60
CA LEU A 20 -61.04 -18.94 33.66
C LEU A 20 -60.96 -18.15 32.36
N TYR A 21 -62.09 -17.73 31.81
CA TYR A 21 -62.13 -16.92 30.59
C TYR A 21 -61.41 -15.58 30.79
N PHE A 22 -61.67 -14.91 31.93
CA PHE A 22 -61.03 -13.64 32.25
C PHE A 22 -59.52 -13.78 32.49
N LEU A 23 -59.10 -14.85 33.17
CA LEU A 23 -57.69 -15.11 33.45
C LEU A 23 -56.91 -15.52 32.19
N ASN A 24 -57.57 -16.23 31.26
CA ASN A 24 -56.99 -16.58 29.96
C ASN A 24 -56.60 -15.35 29.14
N THR A 25 -57.50 -14.37 29.05
CA THR A 25 -57.26 -13.15 28.27
C THR A 25 -56.36 -12.15 29.01
N MET A 26 -56.50 -12.03 30.33
CA MET A 26 -55.76 -11.04 31.11
C MET A 26 -54.36 -11.48 31.54
N LEU A 27 -54.12 -12.78 31.77
CA LEU A 27 -52.85 -13.26 32.33
C LEU A 27 -52.14 -14.26 31.41
N TYR A 28 -52.80 -15.35 31.04
CA TYR A 28 -52.12 -16.45 30.33
C TYR A 28 -51.68 -16.04 28.92
N GLN A 29 -52.52 -15.34 28.15
CA GLN A 29 -52.13 -14.87 26.83
C GLN A 29 -50.97 -13.86 26.84
N PRO A 30 -51.00 -12.78 27.65
CA PRO A 30 -49.86 -11.87 27.74
C PRO A 30 -48.57 -12.54 28.22
N LEU A 31 -48.68 -13.48 29.17
CA LEU A 31 -47.51 -14.19 29.70
C LEU A 31 -46.87 -15.09 28.64
N LEU A 32 -47.67 -15.88 27.92
CA LEU A 32 -47.17 -16.74 26.85
C LEU A 32 -46.56 -15.91 25.71
N LYS A 33 -47.22 -14.82 25.32
CA LYS A 33 -46.69 -13.89 24.32
C LYS A 33 -45.32 -13.34 24.75
N PHE A 34 -45.15 -12.99 26.01
CA PHE A 34 -43.86 -12.50 26.52
C PHE A 34 -42.77 -13.58 26.48
N MET A 35 -43.12 -14.85 26.72
CA MET A 35 -42.16 -15.95 26.57
C MET A 35 -41.77 -16.16 25.10
N ASP A 36 -42.75 -16.15 24.19
CA ASP A 36 -42.50 -16.27 22.75
C ASP A 36 -41.65 -15.09 22.22
N ASP A 37 -41.96 -13.86 22.63
CA ASP A 37 -41.21 -12.67 22.24
C ASP A 37 -39.75 -12.76 22.76
N ARG A 38 -39.54 -13.31 23.96
CA ARG A 38 -38.20 -13.54 24.51
C ARG A 38 -37.44 -14.61 23.75
N ASP A 39 -38.06 -15.74 23.47
CA ASP A 39 -37.42 -16.83 22.73
C ASP A 39 -37.06 -16.39 21.31
N ALA A 40 -37.94 -15.63 20.66
CA ALA A 40 -37.68 -15.02 19.36
C ALA A 40 -36.52 -14.01 19.40
N THR A 41 -36.46 -13.17 20.45
CA THR A 41 -35.37 -12.21 20.64
C THR A 41 -34.04 -12.93 20.85
N ILE A 42 -33.98 -13.94 21.71
CA ILE A 42 -32.76 -14.72 21.98
C ILE A 42 -32.28 -15.44 20.72
N ALA A 43 -33.19 -16.05 19.97
CA ALA A 43 -32.85 -16.69 18.71
C ALA A 43 -32.31 -15.70 17.67
N ASN A 44 -32.89 -14.49 17.60
CA ASN A 44 -32.41 -13.44 16.72
C ASN A 44 -31.03 -12.92 17.14
N ASP A 45 -30.83 -12.66 18.43
CA ASP A 45 -29.56 -12.19 18.98
C ASP A 45 -28.44 -13.21 18.76
N LEU A 46 -28.71 -14.51 18.96
CA LEU A 46 -27.75 -15.57 18.70
C LEU A 46 -27.37 -15.64 17.22
N LYS A 47 -28.37 -15.60 16.34
CA LYS A 47 -28.15 -15.60 14.89
C LYS A 47 -27.33 -14.38 14.45
N ASN A 48 -27.66 -13.19 14.96
CA ASN A 48 -26.92 -11.97 14.64
C ASN A 48 -25.48 -12.06 15.15
N ALA A 49 -25.25 -12.61 16.34
CA ALA A 49 -23.91 -12.80 16.87
C ALA A 49 -23.07 -13.75 16.01
N GLU A 50 -23.66 -14.86 15.54
CA GLU A 50 -23.02 -15.78 14.59
C GLU A 50 -22.71 -15.08 13.26
N GLU A 51 -23.68 -14.40 12.65
CA GLU A 51 -23.48 -13.67 11.40
C GLU A 51 -22.41 -12.56 11.54
N MET A 52 -22.38 -11.84 12.67
CA MET A 52 -21.36 -10.82 12.93
C MET A 52 -19.96 -11.44 13.13
N ALA A 53 -19.86 -12.60 13.77
CA ALA A 53 -18.60 -13.31 13.94
C ALA A 53 -18.06 -13.80 12.59
N ASP A 54 -18.91 -14.40 11.76
CA ASP A 54 -18.54 -14.87 10.43
C ASP A 54 -18.10 -13.70 9.52
N ASN A 55 -18.91 -12.62 9.48
CA ASN A 55 -18.58 -11.41 8.75
C ASN A 55 -17.27 -10.78 9.24
N SER A 56 -16.98 -10.81 10.54
CA SER A 56 -15.72 -10.29 11.07
C SER A 56 -14.52 -11.11 10.58
N SER A 57 -14.64 -12.44 10.53
CA SER A 57 -13.59 -13.30 9.99
C SER A 57 -13.33 -13.04 8.50
N ASP A 58 -14.40 -12.89 7.71
CA ASP A 58 -14.33 -12.59 6.28
C ASP A 58 -13.72 -11.21 6.01
N LEU A 59 -14.09 -10.20 6.81
CA LEU A 59 -13.52 -8.87 6.70
C LEU A 59 -12.02 -8.85 7.05
N ASN A 60 -11.60 -9.60 8.08
CA ASN A 60 -10.19 -9.75 8.42
C ASN A 60 -9.42 -10.44 7.29
N ALA A 61 -9.94 -11.54 6.73
CA ALA A 61 -9.32 -12.24 5.60
C ALA A 61 -9.17 -11.34 4.37
N LYS A 62 -10.18 -10.53 4.06
CA LYS A 62 -10.13 -9.53 2.98
C LYS A 62 -9.09 -8.45 3.27
N ALA A 63 -9.01 -7.95 4.51
CA ALA A 63 -8.03 -6.95 4.91
C ALA A 63 -6.59 -7.51 4.78
N ASP A 64 -6.35 -8.73 5.22
CA ASP A 64 -5.05 -9.39 5.09
C ASP A 64 -4.65 -9.59 3.62
N THR A 65 -5.61 -9.95 2.77
CA THR A 65 -5.39 -10.08 1.32
C THR A 65 -5.00 -8.74 0.70
N ILE A 66 -5.73 -7.66 1.01
CA ILE A 66 -5.44 -6.31 0.52
C ILE A 66 -4.06 -5.84 1.00
N LEU A 67 -3.71 -6.10 2.27
CA LEU A 67 -2.40 -5.75 2.81
C LEU A 67 -1.28 -6.55 2.14
N ALA A 68 -1.50 -7.82 1.83
CA ALA A 68 -0.53 -8.65 1.12
C ALA A 68 -0.31 -8.15 -0.33
N GLU A 69 -1.39 -7.84 -1.05
CA GLU A 69 -1.35 -7.29 -2.40
C GLU A 69 -0.65 -5.92 -2.43
N ALA A 70 -1.03 -5.00 -1.53
CA ALA A 70 -0.39 -3.69 -1.42
C ALA A 70 1.11 -3.78 -1.10
N LYS A 71 1.53 -4.76 -0.28
CA LYS A 71 2.96 -5.01 -0.01
C LYS A 71 3.68 -5.56 -1.25
N ALA A 72 3.05 -6.46 -2.00
CA ALA A 72 3.61 -7.00 -3.23
C ALA A 72 3.79 -5.89 -4.27
N ASP A 73 2.79 -5.05 -4.46
CA ASP A 73 2.84 -3.90 -5.37
C ASP A 73 3.90 -2.89 -4.96
N ALA A 74 3.98 -2.54 -3.68
CA ALA A 74 5.01 -1.63 -3.17
C ALA A 74 6.43 -2.17 -3.42
N ASN A 75 6.64 -3.49 -3.23
CA ASN A 75 7.91 -4.14 -3.52
C ASN A 75 8.22 -4.11 -5.03
N ALA A 76 7.24 -4.40 -5.87
CA ALA A 76 7.39 -4.36 -7.33
C ALA A 76 7.73 -2.95 -7.83
N ILE A 77 7.07 -1.92 -7.29
CA ILE A 77 7.38 -0.52 -7.59
C ILE A 77 8.81 -0.17 -7.17
N ARG A 78 9.22 -0.58 -5.96
CA ARG A 78 10.58 -0.32 -5.46
C ARG A 78 11.64 -1.01 -6.31
N GLU A 79 11.41 -2.27 -6.68
CA GLU A 79 12.32 -3.04 -7.52
C GLU A 79 12.43 -2.41 -8.92
N LYS A 80 11.30 -2.06 -9.53
CA LYS A 80 11.25 -1.37 -10.82
C LYS A 80 12.01 -0.04 -10.77
N ALA A 81 11.74 0.81 -9.77
CA ALA A 81 12.43 2.09 -9.60
C ALA A 81 13.94 1.91 -9.40
N THR A 82 14.35 0.89 -8.64
CA THR A 82 15.78 0.58 -8.42
C THR A 82 16.44 0.11 -9.71
N SER A 83 15.78 -0.76 -10.47
CA SER A 83 16.27 -1.27 -11.75
C SER A 83 16.38 -0.14 -12.78
N GLU A 84 15.37 0.73 -12.89
CA GLU A 84 15.38 1.88 -13.79
C GLU A 84 16.48 2.87 -13.41
N ALA A 85 16.64 3.18 -12.12
CA ALA A 85 17.71 4.04 -11.64
C ALA A 85 19.10 3.47 -11.97
N LYS A 86 19.29 2.15 -11.80
CA LYS A 86 20.54 1.47 -12.14
C LYS A 86 20.81 1.52 -13.65
N ALA A 87 19.82 1.20 -14.47
CA ALA A 87 19.95 1.27 -15.93
C ALA A 87 20.27 2.69 -16.42
N LEU A 88 19.62 3.71 -15.84
CA LEU A 88 19.89 5.11 -16.16
C LEU A 88 21.30 5.54 -15.73
N ALA A 89 21.77 5.07 -14.56
CA ALA A 89 23.12 5.33 -14.08
C ALA A 89 24.17 4.69 -15.01
N GLU A 90 23.99 3.42 -15.37
CA GLU A 90 24.86 2.71 -16.32
C GLU A 90 24.89 3.42 -17.69
N SER A 91 23.73 3.80 -18.23
CA SER A 91 23.66 4.54 -19.49
C SER A 91 24.37 5.90 -19.44
N LYS A 92 24.22 6.65 -18.34
CA LYS A 92 24.93 7.92 -18.14
C LYS A 92 26.43 7.74 -18.03
N ILE A 93 26.88 6.70 -17.31
CA ILE A 93 28.30 6.38 -17.18
C ILE A 93 28.86 6.03 -18.56
N GLU A 94 28.21 5.16 -19.32
CA GLU A 94 28.67 4.76 -20.65
C GLU A 94 28.74 5.96 -21.61
N SER A 95 27.73 6.83 -21.60
CA SER A 95 27.73 8.07 -22.37
C SER A 95 28.90 8.99 -21.99
N LYS A 96 29.14 9.18 -20.68
CA LYS A 96 30.25 10.01 -20.20
C LYS A 96 31.63 9.41 -20.52
N VAL A 97 31.77 8.09 -20.46
CA VAL A 97 33.00 7.40 -20.89
C VAL A 97 33.25 7.62 -22.37
N LYS A 98 32.24 7.44 -23.22
CA LYS A 98 32.35 7.73 -24.67
C LYS A 98 32.70 9.18 -24.95
N GLU A 99 32.07 10.13 -24.27
CA GLU A 99 32.37 11.55 -24.39
C GLU A 99 33.82 11.87 -23.97
N LEU A 100 34.29 11.25 -22.87
CA LEU A 100 35.66 11.39 -22.39
C LEU A 100 36.68 10.79 -23.35
N GLU A 101 36.40 9.64 -23.95
CA GLU A 101 37.26 9.01 -24.96
C GLU A 101 37.40 9.89 -26.20
N VAL A 102 36.29 10.43 -26.71
CA VAL A 102 36.30 11.35 -27.86
C VAL A 102 37.09 12.62 -27.53
N SER A 103 36.83 13.22 -26.37
CA SER A 103 37.54 14.42 -25.90
C SER A 103 39.04 14.18 -25.74
N SER A 104 39.42 13.03 -25.16
CA SER A 104 40.83 12.67 -24.99
C SER A 104 41.53 12.44 -26.33
N ALA A 105 40.86 11.78 -27.28
CA ALA A 105 41.38 11.59 -28.62
C ALA A 105 41.57 12.92 -29.37
N ALA A 106 40.60 13.83 -29.25
CA ALA A 106 40.69 15.17 -29.82
C ALA A 106 41.86 15.98 -29.19
N TYR A 107 41.98 15.94 -27.87
CA TYR A 107 43.07 16.60 -27.15
C TYR A 107 44.45 16.09 -27.57
N LEU A 108 44.61 14.77 -27.73
CA LEU A 108 45.88 14.19 -28.20
C LEU A 108 46.22 14.61 -29.64
N ALA A 109 45.21 14.68 -30.53
CA ALA A 109 45.41 15.15 -31.90
C ALA A 109 45.83 16.62 -31.96
N GLU A 110 45.21 17.46 -31.13
CA GLU A 110 45.55 18.88 -31.01
C GLU A 110 46.95 19.08 -30.43
N LEU A 111 47.33 18.31 -29.41
CA LEU A 111 48.68 18.31 -28.84
C LEU A 111 49.75 17.95 -29.89
N GLU A 112 49.46 16.98 -30.76
CA GLU A 112 50.39 16.61 -31.84
C GLU A 112 50.51 17.72 -32.89
N ALA A 113 49.40 18.40 -33.20
CA ALA A 113 49.39 19.54 -34.11
C ALA A 113 50.20 20.72 -33.52
N ASP A 114 49.99 21.05 -32.25
CA ASP A 114 50.72 22.08 -31.52
C ASP A 114 52.21 21.77 -31.44
N GLN A 115 52.57 20.50 -31.19
CA GLN A 115 53.97 20.07 -31.17
C GLN A 115 54.63 20.27 -32.55
N LYS A 116 53.93 19.96 -33.64
CA LYS A 116 54.43 20.19 -35.00
C LYS A 116 54.57 21.69 -35.31
N ALA A 117 53.58 22.49 -34.94
CA ALA A 117 53.58 23.94 -35.13
C ALA A 117 54.72 24.61 -34.34
N LEU A 118 54.90 24.24 -33.07
CA LEU A 118 55.97 24.75 -32.21
C LEU A 118 57.36 24.38 -32.76
N LYS A 119 57.55 23.13 -33.21
CA LYS A 119 58.80 22.71 -33.88
C LYS A 119 59.07 23.53 -35.13
N ALA A 120 58.07 23.78 -35.96
CA ALA A 120 58.20 24.58 -37.17
C ALA A 120 58.57 26.04 -36.85
N SER A 121 57.91 26.65 -35.85
CA SER A 121 58.22 28.00 -35.37
C SER A 121 59.63 28.10 -34.80
N LEU A 122 60.05 27.15 -33.95
CA LEU A 122 61.42 27.10 -33.42
C LEU A 122 62.45 27.04 -34.56
N ILE A 123 62.24 26.19 -35.56
CA ILE A 123 63.14 26.09 -36.72
C ILE A 123 63.19 27.41 -37.51
N ALA A 124 62.06 28.10 -37.66
CA ALA A 124 61.99 29.39 -38.33
C ALA A 124 62.71 30.50 -37.56
N GLU A 125 62.78 30.42 -36.23
CA GLU A 125 63.44 31.40 -35.36
C GLU A 125 64.94 31.13 -35.14
N ILE A 126 65.44 29.91 -35.43
CA ILE A 126 66.88 29.57 -35.33
C ILE A 126 67.80 30.57 -36.05
N PRO A 127 67.52 31.04 -37.28
CA PRO A 127 68.35 32.03 -37.96
C PRO A 127 68.44 33.36 -37.21
N ALA A 128 67.31 33.89 -36.73
CA ALA A 128 67.27 35.12 -35.96
C ALA A 128 68.00 34.98 -34.61
N PHE A 129 67.86 33.82 -33.96
CA PHE A 129 68.59 33.50 -32.73
C PHE A 129 70.10 33.42 -32.97
N LYS A 130 70.53 32.80 -34.09
CA LYS A 130 71.93 32.73 -34.51
C LYS A 130 72.52 34.12 -34.78
N GLU A 131 71.76 35.00 -35.44
CA GLU A 131 72.16 36.38 -35.71
C GLU A 131 72.34 37.18 -34.41
N THR A 132 71.40 37.03 -33.48
CA THR A 132 71.44 37.67 -32.15
C THR A 132 72.61 37.18 -31.30
N LEU A 133 72.94 35.88 -31.38
CA LEU A 133 74.12 35.32 -30.73
C LEU A 133 75.43 35.84 -31.35
N GLN A 134 75.52 35.87 -32.68
CA GLN A 134 76.69 36.42 -33.37
C GLN A 134 76.92 37.89 -33.01
N SER A 135 75.87 38.71 -32.99
CA SER A 135 75.99 40.13 -32.63
C SER A 135 76.46 40.33 -31.19
N LYS A 136 75.98 39.51 -30.24
CA LYS A 136 76.41 39.51 -28.84
C LYS A 136 77.87 39.06 -28.68
N LEU A 137 78.30 38.03 -29.41
CA LEU A 137 79.67 37.50 -29.39
C LEU A 137 80.68 38.44 -30.07
N SER A 138 80.28 39.16 -31.12
CA SER A 138 81.13 40.18 -31.76
C SER A 138 81.20 41.50 -30.96
N SER A 139 80.29 41.69 -29.99
CA SER A 139 80.30 42.83 -29.07
C SER A 139 81.05 42.57 -27.75
N LEU A 140 81.65 41.38 -27.62
CA LEU A 140 82.55 40.96 -26.55
C LEU A 140 83.99 40.97 -27.08
#